data_AF-A0A1B1HZQ3-F1
#
_entry.id   AF-A0A1B1HZQ3-F1
#
_cell.length_a   1.000
_cell.length_b   1.000
_cell.length_c   1.000
_cell.angle_alpha   90.00
_cell.angle_beta   90.00
_cell.angle_gamma   90.00
#
_symmetry.space_group_name_H-M   'P 1'
#
loop_
_entity.id
_entity.type
_entity.pdbx_description
1 polymer ?
#
loop_
_entity_poly.entity_id
_entity_poly.type
_entity_poly.pdbx_seq_one_letter_code
_entity_poly.pdbx_strand_id
1 'polypeptide(L)'
;MNTFDGVSYALHTNNYGDTFRVHFRKSEDMDDFEVYSVRLGVNDVNEYNMRLTDAARDIATPQGIRPDSTREDLEAAYGYIPKPKCSHNAPLVCGYFYEGDTAKLGFYICAEHSPGIRSIRLTVK
;
A
#
# COMPACT_ATOMS: atom_id res chain seq x y z
N MET A 1 21.85 6.61 -0.63
CA MET A 1 21.56 7.38 -1.86
C MET A 1 21.52 6.34 -2.97
N ASN A 2 20.32 5.97 -3.43
CA ASN A 2 20.19 4.91 -4.42
C ASN A 2 20.15 5.56 -5.80
N THR A 3 21.15 5.28 -6.61
CA THR A 3 21.33 5.83 -7.94
C THR A 3 20.73 4.87 -8.96
N PHE A 4 19.81 5.37 -9.78
CA PHE A 4 19.46 4.81 -11.08
C PHE A 4 19.70 5.93 -12.10
N ASP A 5 20.46 5.65 -13.17
CA ASP A 5 20.82 6.60 -14.25
C ASP A 5 21.52 7.91 -13.85
N GLY A 6 22.31 7.91 -12.78
CA GLY A 6 23.12 9.08 -12.40
C GLY A 6 22.34 10.28 -11.85
N VAL A 7 21.01 10.16 -11.73
CA VAL A 7 20.17 11.14 -11.06
C VAL A 7 20.07 10.77 -9.58
N SER A 8 20.48 11.71 -8.74
CA SER A 8 20.41 11.58 -7.30
C SER A 8 19.01 11.91 -6.80
N TYR A 9 18.20 10.89 -6.52
CA TYR A 9 16.90 11.09 -5.90
C TYR A 9 17.04 11.21 -4.37
N ALA A 10 16.61 12.35 -3.83
CA ALA A 10 16.33 12.46 -2.41
C ALA A 10 15.00 11.75 -2.14
N LEU A 11 15.06 10.47 -1.75
CA LEU A 11 13.91 9.75 -1.22
C LEU A 11 13.59 10.35 0.16
N HIS A 12 12.74 11.38 0.19
CA HIS A 12 12.14 11.80 1.44
C HIS A 12 11.04 10.79 1.75
N THR A 13 11.26 9.96 2.76
CA THR A 13 10.22 9.08 3.31
C THR A 13 9.87 9.64 4.67
N ASN A 14 8.70 10.25 4.81
CA ASN A 14 8.16 10.51 6.14
C ASN A 14 7.64 9.17 6.65
N ASN A 15 8.39 8.59 7.58
CA ASN A 15 8.02 7.36 8.24
C ASN A 15 7.09 7.72 9.41
N TYR A 16 5.79 7.56 9.21
CA TYR A 16 4.79 7.75 10.28
C TYR A 16 4.68 6.49 11.15
N GLY A 17 5.81 5.81 11.36
CA GLY A 17 5.90 4.45 11.89
C GLY A 17 5.76 3.37 10.82
N ASP A 18 6.00 2.11 11.19
CA ASP A 18 6.08 1.00 10.25
C ASP A 18 4.79 0.66 9.50
N THR A 19 3.69 1.28 9.91
CA THR A 19 2.35 1.03 9.40
C THR A 19 1.84 2.14 8.49
N PHE A 20 2.53 3.28 8.34
CA PHE A 20 2.11 4.33 7.40
C PHE A 20 3.32 5.02 6.78
N ARG A 21 3.48 4.88 5.45
CA ARG A 21 4.63 5.35 4.69
C ARG A 21 4.19 6.16 3.48
N VAL A 22 4.76 7.35 3.33
CA VAL A 22 4.55 8.22 2.17
C VAL A 22 5.88 8.43 1.48
N HIS A 23 5.92 8.13 0.18
CA HIS A 23 7.08 8.27 -0.67
C HIS A 23 6.88 9.42 -1.65
N PHE A 24 7.88 10.30 -1.68
CA PHE A 24 7.92 11.49 -2.51
C PHE A 24 9.00 11.35 -3.59
N ARG A 25 8.73 11.88 -4.78
CA ARG A 25 9.72 12.09 -5.83
C ARG A 25 9.79 13.58 -6.15
N LYS A 26 10.91 14.01 -6.71
CA LYS A 26 11.05 15.40 -7.15
C LYS A 26 10.14 15.62 -8.36
N SER A 27 9.45 16.76 -8.42
CA SER A 27 8.59 17.11 -9.55
C SER A 27 9.40 17.31 -10.83
N GLU A 28 8.75 17.20 -11.99
CA GLU A 28 9.40 17.38 -13.29
C GLU A 28 9.97 18.79 -13.49
N ASP A 29 9.29 19.80 -12.93
CA ASP A 29 9.74 21.20 -12.92
C ASP A 29 10.84 21.48 -11.88
N MET A 30 11.19 20.48 -11.07
CA MET A 30 12.28 20.50 -10.10
C MET A 30 12.17 21.53 -8.97
N ASP A 31 11.00 22.17 -8.84
CA ASP A 31 10.73 23.18 -7.82
C ASP A 31 10.05 22.60 -6.57
N ASP A 32 9.42 21.42 -6.69
CA ASP A 32 8.63 20.80 -5.63
C ASP A 32 8.87 19.28 -5.48
N PHE A 33 8.18 18.68 -4.52
CA PHE A 33 8.09 17.23 -4.33
C PHE A 33 6.65 16.77 -4.49
N GLU A 34 6.47 15.67 -5.21
CA GLU A 34 5.18 15.04 -5.41
C GLU A 34 5.12 13.64 -4.79
N VAL A 35 3.96 13.27 -4.25
CA VAL A 35 3.72 11.94 -3.69
C VAL A 35 3.52 10.96 -4.84
N TYR A 36 4.35 9.92 -4.91
CA TYR A 36 4.18 8.86 -5.91
C TYR A 36 3.74 7.53 -5.30
N SER A 37 3.88 7.33 -3.99
CA SER A 37 3.32 6.14 -3.34
C SER A 37 2.95 6.39 -1.88
N VAL A 38 1.77 5.91 -1.50
CA VAL A 38 1.30 5.86 -0.11
C VAL A 38 1.04 4.41 0.24
N ARG A 39 1.58 3.95 1.38
CA ARG A 39 1.33 2.63 1.93
C ARG A 39 0.81 2.76 3.35
N LEU A 40 -0.30 2.08 3.62
CA LEU A 40 -0.86 1.86 4.95
C LEU A 40 -0.83 0.37 5.25
N GLY A 41 -0.43 -0.01 6.46
CA GLY A 41 -0.33 -1.40 6.90
C GLY A 41 1.05 -2.02 6.84
N VAL A 42 1.12 -3.27 7.25
CA VAL A 42 2.37 -4.00 7.48
C VAL A 42 2.85 -4.68 6.20
N ASN A 43 4.16 -4.87 6.07
CA ASN A 43 4.77 -5.57 4.94
C ASN A 43 5.18 -6.97 5.36
N ASP A 44 4.46 -8.01 4.94
CA ASP A 44 4.54 -9.42 5.39
C ASP A 44 5.89 -10.15 5.20
N VAL A 45 6.98 -9.47 4.83
CA VAL A 45 8.32 -10.09 4.66
C VAL A 45 9.12 -10.27 5.96
N ASN A 46 8.58 -9.94 7.13
CA ASN A 46 9.28 -10.16 8.40
C ASN A 46 8.36 -10.76 9.47
N GLU A 47 8.72 -11.92 9.99
CA GLU A 47 7.99 -12.63 11.05
C GLU A 47 7.92 -11.84 12.38
N TYR A 48 8.72 -10.78 12.53
CA TYR A 48 8.70 -9.84 13.66
C TYR A 48 7.72 -8.66 13.49
N ASN A 49 6.82 -8.69 12.50
CA ASN A 49 5.99 -7.55 12.11
C ASN A 49 4.82 -7.24 13.07
N MET A 50 5.12 -6.35 14.00
CA MET A 50 4.37 -5.13 14.36
C MET A 50 2.86 -5.12 14.11
N ARG A 51 2.09 -5.05 15.20
CA ARG A 51 0.66 -4.74 15.19
C ARG A 51 0.41 -3.36 14.55
N LEU A 52 -0.60 -3.28 13.67
CA LEU A 52 -1.15 -2.00 13.21
C LEU A 52 -1.47 -1.11 14.41
N THR A 53 -0.99 0.15 14.40
CA THR A 53 -1.37 1.16 15.39
C THR A 53 -2.86 1.47 15.26
N ASP A 54 -3.51 1.87 16.36
CA ASP A 54 -4.95 2.17 16.35
C ASP A 54 -5.26 3.31 15.36
N ALA A 55 -4.44 4.36 15.35
CA ALA A 55 -4.54 5.44 14.38
C ALA A 55 -4.44 4.98 12.91
N ALA A 56 -3.60 3.96 12.62
CA ALA A 56 -3.51 3.42 11.26
C ALA A 56 -4.74 2.57 10.88
N ARG A 57 -5.41 1.93 11.84
CA ARG A 57 -6.66 1.18 11.59
C ARG A 57 -7.83 2.08 11.24
N ASP A 58 -7.80 3.32 11.72
CA ASP A 58 -8.86 4.31 11.47
C ASP A 58 -8.72 5.01 10.11
N ILE A 59 -7.56 4.90 9.44
CA ILE A 59 -7.39 5.45 8.09
C ILE A 59 -8.12 4.57 7.07
N ALA A 60 -9.01 5.19 6.30
CA ALA A 60 -9.79 4.53 5.27
C ALA A 60 -9.56 5.14 3.88
N THR A 61 -9.79 4.34 2.85
CA THR A 61 -9.97 4.86 1.48
C THR A 61 -11.26 5.70 1.40
N PRO A 62 -11.44 6.50 0.33
CA PRO A 62 -12.69 7.24 0.12
C PRO A 62 -13.96 6.35 0.10
N GLN A 63 -13.82 5.07 -0.24
CA GLN A 63 -14.91 4.08 -0.23
C GLN A 63 -15.05 3.35 1.12
N GLY A 64 -14.35 3.81 2.17
CA GLY A 64 -14.48 3.29 3.52
C GLY A 64 -13.66 2.02 3.82
N ILE A 65 -12.79 1.58 2.91
CA ILE A 65 -11.95 0.40 3.12
C ILE A 65 -10.77 0.74 4.01
N ARG A 66 -10.55 -0.07 5.04
CA ARG A 66 -9.49 0.12 6.05
C ARG A 66 -8.67 -1.15 6.19
N PRO A 67 -7.55 -1.11 6.93
CA PRO A 67 -6.95 -2.33 7.43
C PRO A 67 -7.99 -3.19 8.19
N ASP A 68 -7.86 -4.51 8.09
CA ASP A 68 -8.80 -5.52 8.57
C ASP A 68 -10.15 -5.63 7.84
N SER A 69 -10.51 -4.71 6.94
CA SER A 69 -11.66 -4.90 6.04
C SER A 69 -11.49 -6.18 5.23
N THR A 70 -12.58 -6.88 4.96
CA THR A 70 -12.54 -8.20 4.31
C THR A 70 -12.61 -8.10 2.79
N ARG A 71 -12.48 -9.25 2.13
CA ARG A 71 -12.70 -9.37 0.70
C ARG A 71 -14.16 -9.03 0.32
N GLU A 72 -15.11 -9.38 1.18
CA GLU A 72 -16.53 -9.07 1.00
C GLU A 72 -16.79 -7.56 1.11
N ASP A 73 -16.10 -6.86 2.03
CA ASP A 73 -16.15 -5.40 2.11
C ASP A 73 -15.63 -4.75 0.82
N LEU A 74 -14.56 -5.29 0.22
CA LEU A 74 -14.06 -4.82 -1.07
C LEU A 74 -15.10 -4.99 -2.19
N GLU A 75 -15.77 -6.14 -2.23
CA GLU A 75 -16.83 -6.40 -3.21
C GLU A 75 -18.00 -5.44 -3.04
N ALA A 76 -18.42 -5.18 -1.79
CA ALA A 76 -19.48 -4.22 -1.49
C ALA A 76 -19.10 -2.78 -1.88
N ALA A 77 -17.84 -2.39 -1.66
CA ALA A 77 -17.36 -1.04 -1.92
C ALA A 77 -17.12 -0.74 -3.41
N TYR A 78 -16.61 -1.72 -4.17
CA TYR A 78 -16.19 -1.52 -5.56
C TYR A 78 -17.07 -2.25 -6.60
N GLY A 79 -18.02 -3.09 -6.16
CA GLY A 79 -18.94 -3.85 -7.00
C GLY A 79 -18.30 -5.03 -7.76
N TYR A 80 -16.98 -5.18 -7.71
CA TYR A 80 -16.25 -6.32 -8.24
C TYR A 80 -14.90 -6.50 -7.54
N ILE A 81 -14.37 -7.72 -7.56
CA ILE A 81 -13.03 -8.04 -7.07
C ILE A 81 -12.13 -8.44 -8.26
N PRO A 82 -11.02 -7.72 -8.50
CA PRO A 82 -10.07 -8.09 -9.55
C PRO A 82 -9.38 -9.43 -9.24
N LYS A 83 -8.93 -10.15 -10.27
CA LYS A 83 -8.15 -11.37 -10.08
C LYS A 83 -6.88 -11.05 -9.26
N PRO A 84 -6.64 -11.75 -8.13
CA PRO A 84 -5.48 -11.44 -7.30
C PRO A 84 -4.18 -11.86 -7.97
N LYS A 85 -3.09 -11.14 -7.65
CA LYS A 85 -1.72 -11.60 -7.88
C LYS A 85 -1.12 -12.01 -6.55
N CYS A 86 -0.86 -13.30 -6.37
CA CYS A 86 -0.35 -13.83 -5.11
C CYS A 86 1.14 -14.10 -5.19
N SER A 87 1.87 -13.83 -4.09
CA SER A 87 3.25 -14.26 -3.95
C SER A 87 3.33 -15.78 -3.81
N HIS A 88 4.42 -16.35 -4.31
CA HIS A 88 4.75 -17.77 -4.06
C HIS A 88 5.68 -17.94 -2.84
N ASN A 89 6.04 -16.84 -2.17
CA ASN A 89 6.82 -16.86 -0.94
C ASN A 89 5.88 -17.05 0.27
N ALA A 90 6.39 -17.66 1.33
CA ALA A 90 5.71 -17.73 2.63
C ALA A 90 6.02 -16.46 3.45
N PRO A 91 5.01 -15.83 4.10
CA PRO A 91 3.60 -16.17 4.02
C PRO A 91 2.98 -15.75 2.68
N LEU A 92 1.97 -16.49 2.21
CA LEU A 92 1.33 -16.19 0.92
C LEU A 92 0.53 -14.90 1.01
N VAL A 93 0.91 -13.89 0.21
CA VAL A 93 0.24 -12.59 0.15
C VAL A 93 -0.42 -12.43 -1.20
N CYS A 94 -1.73 -12.23 -1.21
CA CYS A 94 -2.50 -11.92 -2.42
C CYS A 94 -2.80 -10.43 -2.52
N GLY A 95 -2.40 -9.81 -3.62
CA GLY A 95 -2.72 -8.43 -3.96
C GLY A 95 -3.87 -8.32 -4.94
N TYR A 96 -4.86 -7.49 -4.64
CA TYR A 96 -6.00 -7.13 -5.48
C TYR A 96 -5.79 -5.70 -6.00
N PHE A 97 -5.75 -5.52 -7.33
CA PHE A 97 -5.33 -4.26 -7.95
C PHE A 97 -6.44 -3.64 -8.79
N TYR A 98 -6.82 -2.43 -8.43
CA TYR A 98 -7.66 -1.54 -9.22
C TYR A 98 -6.73 -0.59 -9.98
N GLU A 99 -6.66 -0.76 -11.29
CA GLU A 99 -5.83 0.04 -12.18
C GLU A 99 -6.67 1.18 -12.76
N GLY A 100 -6.28 2.42 -12.48
CA GLY A 100 -6.78 3.61 -13.16
C GLY A 100 -5.75 4.17 -14.14
N ASP A 101 -6.14 5.21 -14.89
CA ASP A 101 -5.27 5.81 -15.91
C ASP A 101 -4.02 6.45 -15.29
N THR A 102 -4.17 7.13 -14.16
CA THR A 102 -3.12 7.90 -13.48
C THR A 102 -2.56 7.23 -12.23
N ALA A 103 -3.26 6.24 -11.67
CA ALA A 103 -2.88 5.62 -10.41
C ALA A 103 -3.34 4.16 -10.32
N LYS A 104 -2.69 3.41 -9.43
CA LYS A 104 -3.05 2.06 -9.05
C LYS A 104 -3.33 1.98 -7.55
N LEU A 105 -4.46 1.38 -7.20
CA LEU A 105 -4.83 1.06 -5.83
C LEU A 105 -4.74 -0.46 -5.61
N GLY A 106 -3.95 -0.86 -4.61
CA GLY A 106 -3.71 -2.26 -4.27
C GLY A 106 -4.14 -2.57 -2.83
N PHE A 107 -4.84 -3.68 -2.65
CA PHE A 107 -5.21 -4.24 -1.35
C PHE A 107 -4.53 -5.60 -1.17
N TYR A 108 -3.85 -5.80 -0.05
CA TYR A 108 -3.06 -7.01 0.20
C TYR A 108 -3.67 -7.80 1.35
N ILE A 109 -3.98 -9.07 1.09
CA ILE A 109 -4.56 -10.01 2.06
C ILE A 109 -3.57 -11.17 2.23
N CYS A 110 -3.34 -11.56 3.48
CA CYS A 110 -2.55 -12.73 3.84
C CYS A 110 -3.39 -13.63 4.77
N ALA A 111 -4.02 -14.65 4.19
CA ALA A 111 -4.99 -15.51 4.88
C ALA A 111 -4.39 -16.25 6.09
N GLU A 112 -3.08 -16.53 6.07
CA GLU A 112 -2.35 -17.16 7.18
C GLU A 112 -2.27 -16.24 8.42
N HIS A 113 -2.31 -14.92 8.22
CA HIS A 113 -2.14 -13.94 9.29
C HIS A 113 -3.41 -13.17 9.65
N SER A 114 -4.30 -12.95 8.68
CA SER A 114 -5.60 -12.33 8.91
C SER A 114 -6.56 -12.65 7.76
N PRO A 115 -7.85 -12.84 8.04
CA PRO A 115 -8.86 -12.89 6.99
C PRO A 115 -9.06 -11.54 6.28
N GLY A 116 -8.57 -10.43 6.85
CA GLY A 116 -8.75 -9.08 6.33
C GLY A 116 -7.52 -8.48 5.63
N ILE A 117 -7.69 -7.26 5.11
CA ILE A 117 -6.65 -6.48 4.43
C ILE A 117 -5.54 -6.10 5.42
N ARG A 118 -4.32 -6.49 5.09
CA ARG A 118 -3.12 -6.23 5.89
C ARG A 118 -2.41 -4.95 5.49
N SER A 119 -2.46 -4.63 4.20
CA SER A 119 -1.95 -3.36 3.70
C SER A 119 -2.72 -2.85 2.49
N ILE A 120 -2.74 -1.52 2.37
CA ILE A 120 -3.31 -0.76 1.27
C ILE A 120 -2.18 0.04 0.66
N ARG A 121 -2.11 0.06 -0.67
CA ARG A 121 -1.10 0.84 -1.39
C ARG A 121 -1.72 1.63 -2.53
N LEU A 122 -1.53 2.93 -2.51
CA LEU A 122 -1.74 3.81 -3.65
C LEU A 122 -0.40 4.06 -4.33
N THR A 123 -0.35 3.94 -5.65
CA THR A 123 0.83 4.26 -6.46
C THR A 123 0.39 5.12 -7.63
N VAL A 124 0.99 6.31 -7.77
CA VAL A 124 0.79 7.18 -8.93
C VAL A 124 1.72 6.69 -10.04
N LYS A 125 1.25 6.73 -11.28
CA LYS A 125 2.04 6.33 -12.46
C LYS A 125 3.04 7.42 -12.86
#